data_AF-A0A6J0B722-F1
#
_entry.id   AF-A0A6J0B722-F1
#
_cell.length_a   1.000
_cell.length_b   1.000
_cell.length_c   1.000
_cell.angle_alpha   90.00
_cell.angle_beta   90.00
_cell.angle_gamma   90.00
#
_symmetry.space_group_name_H-M   'P 1'
#
loop_
_entity.id
_entity.type
_entity.pdbx_description
1 polymer ?
#
loop_
_entity_poly.entity_id
_entity_poly.type
_entity_poly.pdbx_seq_one_letter_code
_entity_poly.pdbx_strand_id
1 'polypeptide(L)'
;MVSKRVKYALAHLSRRQHMAMLARPAWRRLNKTDIHYIADPYSVHRSALKCHPSKRLRIMSQPRVVNKKFDPTKLGSSYPKIHPKTLNAKPSKRIVEMSLPKKRMLLITRKQFSENKTVVRNIDSILKAITKTRYFKYRILCLAAEQRMMAKAAKLRKRLHKALSKPEDWAKHKQTLERIAVPKVVPEPWTPDRGEKKSIEEMKDRLDILAQPVVKDSGAKLNPFSVKPGALKYQASERIKEIAVRKITKDAYPPKDPTAVSPAAIRAVPTPRILILAKPAARPPGRETDLKEDAFSVVPRALKAKCTARTKILAKPKSYGNST
;
A
#
# COMPACT_ATOMS: atom_id res chain seq x y z
N MET A 1 35.48 -20.04 -27.07
CA MET A 1 35.85 -19.76 -28.48
C MET A 1 35.11 -20.74 -29.38
N VAL A 2 34.47 -20.29 -30.46
CA VAL A 2 33.70 -21.14 -31.38
C VAL A 2 34.66 -21.99 -32.23
N SER A 3 34.41 -23.29 -32.37
CA SER A 3 35.33 -24.23 -33.04
C SER A 3 35.53 -23.89 -34.53
N LYS A 4 36.71 -24.19 -35.08
CA LYS A 4 37.06 -23.89 -36.50
C LYS A 4 36.05 -24.51 -37.48
N ARG A 5 35.51 -25.70 -37.16
CA ARG A 5 34.49 -26.41 -37.92
C ARG A 5 33.16 -25.63 -38.02
N VAL A 6 32.78 -24.94 -36.94
CA VAL A 6 31.56 -24.11 -36.91
C VAL A 6 31.75 -22.83 -37.70
N LYS A 7 32.95 -22.23 -37.69
CA LYS A 7 33.26 -21.08 -38.54
C LYS A 7 33.21 -21.42 -40.03
N TYR A 8 33.75 -22.57 -40.42
CA TYR A 8 33.70 -23.07 -41.80
C TYR A 8 32.24 -23.32 -42.25
N ALA A 9 31.45 -23.99 -41.41
CA ALA A 9 30.03 -24.21 -41.70
C ALA A 9 29.22 -22.90 -41.83
N LEU A 10 29.57 -21.87 -41.05
CA LEU A 10 28.90 -20.56 -41.13
C LEU A 10 29.25 -19.79 -42.41
N ALA A 11 30.47 -19.93 -42.93
CA ALA A 11 30.92 -19.24 -44.14
C ALA A 11 30.30 -19.80 -45.43
N HIS A 12 29.85 -21.05 -45.42
CA HIS A 12 29.25 -21.72 -46.59
C HIS A 12 27.73 -21.85 -46.54
N LEU A 13 27.06 -21.14 -45.62
CA LEU A 13 25.60 -21.05 -45.60
C LEU A 13 25.13 -20.04 -46.65
N SER A 14 24.16 -20.44 -47.48
CA SER A 14 23.44 -19.48 -48.31
C SER A 14 22.72 -18.44 -47.43
N ARG A 15 22.54 -17.21 -47.94
CA ARG A 15 21.86 -16.13 -47.21
C ARG A 15 20.50 -16.56 -46.63
N ARG A 16 19.76 -17.40 -47.37
CA ARG A 16 18.45 -17.94 -46.96
C ARG A 16 18.56 -18.90 -45.77
N GLN A 17 19.57 -19.77 -45.75
CA GLN A 17 19.83 -20.68 -44.63
C GLN A 17 20.34 -19.93 -43.39
N HIS A 18 21.16 -18.90 -43.58
CA HIS A 18 21.61 -18.04 -42.48
C HIS A 18 20.43 -17.30 -41.82
N MET A 19 19.52 -16.73 -42.62
CA MET A 19 18.29 -16.11 -42.11
C MET A 19 17.39 -17.10 -41.37
N ALA A 20 17.23 -18.33 -41.89
CA ALA A 20 16.45 -19.37 -41.23
C ALA A 20 17.05 -19.79 -39.86
N MET A 21 18.38 -19.82 -39.74
CA MET A 21 19.06 -20.11 -38.47
C MET A 21 18.91 -18.98 -37.45
N LEU A 22 18.97 -17.72 -37.88
CA LEU A 22 18.71 -16.57 -37.00
C LEU A 22 17.24 -16.49 -36.56
N ALA A 23 16.32 -16.94 -37.43
CA ALA A 23 14.89 -16.98 -37.14
C ALA A 23 14.48 -18.13 -36.20
N ARG A 24 15.36 -19.12 -35.94
CA ARG A 24 15.08 -20.17 -34.96
C ARG A 24 15.06 -19.55 -33.56
N PRO A 25 13.95 -19.63 -32.81
CA PRO A 25 13.93 -19.14 -31.45
C PRO A 25 14.96 -19.90 -30.64
N ALA A 26 15.82 -19.23 -29.87
CA ALA A 26 16.81 -19.92 -29.05
C ALA A 26 16.09 -20.80 -28.03
N TRP A 27 16.18 -22.13 -28.16
CA TRP A 27 15.43 -23.10 -27.34
C TRP A 27 15.70 -22.90 -25.83
N ARG A 28 16.89 -22.39 -25.48
CA ARG A 28 17.26 -21.99 -24.10
C ARG A 28 16.44 -20.82 -23.52
N ARG A 29 15.80 -19.99 -24.36
CA ARG A 29 14.93 -18.88 -23.92
C ARG A 29 13.47 -19.30 -23.75
N LEU A 30 13.04 -20.38 -24.40
CA LEU A 30 11.68 -20.92 -24.30
C LEU A 30 11.54 -21.96 -23.17
N ASN A 31 12.58 -22.75 -22.92
CA ASN A 31 12.59 -23.68 -21.79
C ASN A 31 12.98 -22.94 -20.50
N LYS A 32 12.02 -22.28 -19.86
CA LYS A 32 12.09 -22.09 -18.41
C LYS A 32 11.93 -23.49 -17.80
N THR A 33 13.03 -24.12 -17.42
CA THR A 33 12.94 -25.25 -16.50
C THR A 33 12.27 -24.72 -15.22
N ASP A 34 11.03 -25.12 -14.97
CA ASP A 34 10.42 -24.87 -13.67
C ASP A 34 11.29 -25.57 -12.63
N ILE A 35 12.00 -24.76 -11.84
CA ILE A 35 12.92 -25.24 -10.78
C ILE A 35 12.16 -26.10 -9.76
N HIS A 36 10.83 -25.99 -9.75
CA HIS A 36 9.90 -26.71 -8.87
C HIS A 36 9.34 -28.00 -9.48
N TYR A 37 9.64 -28.32 -10.74
CA TYR A 37 9.26 -29.60 -11.35
C TYR A 37 10.39 -30.61 -11.14
N ILE A 38 10.44 -31.20 -9.95
CA ILE A 38 11.34 -32.32 -9.64
C ILE A 38 10.63 -33.60 -10.08
N ALA A 39 11.27 -34.39 -10.96
CA ALA A 39 10.69 -35.64 -11.48
C ALA A 39 10.32 -36.64 -10.37
N ASP A 40 11.09 -36.65 -9.26
CA ASP A 40 10.81 -37.44 -8.07
C ASP A 40 10.84 -36.53 -6.82
N PRO A 41 9.69 -36.22 -6.20
CA PRO A 41 9.61 -35.29 -5.06
C PRO A 41 10.38 -35.76 -3.82
N TYR A 42 10.78 -37.04 -3.77
CA TYR A 42 11.53 -37.65 -2.66
C TYR A 42 13.01 -37.89 -2.98
N SER A 43 13.47 -37.55 -4.20
CA SER A 43 14.87 -37.72 -4.58
C SER A 43 15.73 -36.57 -4.04
N VAL A 44 16.52 -36.86 -3.02
CA VAL A 44 17.45 -35.89 -2.42
C VAL A 44 18.70 -35.79 -3.29
N HIS A 45 18.98 -34.58 -3.79
CA HIS A 45 20.17 -34.35 -4.61
C HIS A 45 21.46 -34.66 -3.82
N ARG A 46 22.47 -35.28 -4.48
CA ARG A 46 23.75 -35.66 -3.84
C ARG A 46 24.46 -34.51 -3.12
N SER A 47 24.31 -33.28 -3.59
CA SER A 47 24.87 -32.10 -2.90
C SER A 47 24.17 -31.76 -1.59
N ALA A 48 22.87 -32.05 -1.47
CA ALA A 48 22.13 -31.86 -0.23
C ALA A 48 22.53 -32.91 0.82
N LEU A 49 22.81 -34.16 0.40
CA LEU A 49 23.34 -35.21 1.29
C LEU A 49 24.75 -34.91 1.82
N LYS A 50 25.58 -34.19 1.06
CA LYS A 50 26.93 -33.79 1.47
C LYS A 50 26.99 -32.46 2.23
N CYS A 51 25.89 -31.71 2.29
CA CYS A 51 25.90 -30.38 2.89
C CYS A 51 25.95 -30.49 4.43
N HIS A 52 26.77 -29.65 5.06
CA HIS A 52 26.78 -29.53 6.51
C HIS A 52 25.77 -28.45 6.93
N PRO A 53 24.87 -28.71 7.88
CA PRO A 53 23.89 -27.73 8.29
C PRO A 53 24.58 -26.53 8.93
N SER A 54 24.19 -25.32 8.52
CA SER A 54 24.67 -24.09 9.16
C SER A 54 24.29 -24.07 10.65
N LYS A 55 25.05 -23.34 11.46
CA LYS A 55 24.76 -23.15 12.91
C LYS A 55 23.31 -22.72 13.15
N ARG A 56 22.77 -21.86 12.29
CA ARG A 56 21.36 -21.43 12.33
C ARG A 56 20.39 -22.57 12.05
N LEU A 57 20.64 -23.40 11.03
CA LEU A 57 19.79 -24.57 10.75
C LEU A 57 19.80 -25.56 11.91
N ARG A 58 20.96 -25.78 12.54
CA ARG A 58 21.09 -26.63 13.73
C ARG A 58 20.32 -26.09 14.94
N ILE A 59 20.26 -24.77 15.12
CA ILE A 59 19.44 -24.13 16.17
C ILE A 59 17.95 -24.24 15.84
N MET A 60 17.56 -24.07 14.57
CA MET A 60 16.17 -24.16 14.16
C MET A 60 15.62 -25.59 14.16
N SER A 61 16.48 -26.59 13.95
CA SER A 61 16.11 -28.00 14.00
C SER A 61 15.95 -28.54 15.43
N GLN A 62 16.40 -27.80 16.44
CA GLN A 62 16.14 -28.19 17.83
C GLN A 62 14.63 -28.05 18.11
N PRO A 63 13.99 -29.09 18.66
CA PRO A 63 12.59 -29.00 19.05
C PRO A 63 12.46 -27.88 20.08
N ARG A 64 11.52 -26.95 19.84
CA ARG A 64 11.25 -25.87 20.78
C ARG A 64 10.79 -26.51 22.08
N VAL A 65 11.57 -26.35 23.15
CA VAL A 65 11.17 -26.76 24.50
C VAL A 65 9.85 -26.04 24.81
N VAL A 66 8.78 -26.81 24.91
CA VAL A 66 7.45 -26.27 25.19
C VAL A 66 7.51 -25.71 26.61
N ASN A 67 7.60 -24.39 26.72
CA ASN A 67 7.47 -23.73 28.01
C ASN A 67 6.15 -24.17 28.63
N LYS A 68 6.13 -24.58 29.92
CA LYS A 68 4.94 -24.97 30.71
C LYS A 68 3.76 -23.98 30.67
N LYS A 69 3.93 -22.81 30.04
CA LYS A 69 2.95 -21.73 29.88
C LYS A 69 2.21 -21.74 28.54
N PHE A 70 2.64 -22.56 27.57
CA PHE A 70 1.99 -22.66 26.26
C PHE A 70 1.08 -23.88 26.22
N ASP A 71 -0.22 -23.62 26.27
CA ASP A 71 -1.27 -24.62 26.18
C ASP A 71 -1.97 -24.44 24.82
N PRO A 72 -1.78 -25.36 23.85
CA PRO A 72 -2.31 -25.21 22.49
C PRO A 72 -3.85 -25.27 22.43
N THR A 73 -4.52 -25.70 23.50
CA THR A 73 -5.98 -25.72 23.59
C THR A 73 -6.58 -24.36 23.98
N LYS A 74 -5.77 -23.46 24.56
CA LYS A 74 -6.20 -22.09 24.88
C LYS A 74 -6.06 -21.21 23.65
N LEU A 75 -7.19 -20.91 22.99
CA LEU A 75 -7.28 -19.85 21.99
C LEU A 75 -6.69 -18.56 22.58
N GLY A 76 -5.69 -18.00 21.89
CA GLY A 76 -5.15 -16.70 22.25
C GLY A 76 -6.27 -15.67 22.28
N SER A 77 -6.39 -14.93 23.39
CA SER A 77 -7.32 -13.80 23.50
C SER A 77 -7.19 -12.91 22.27
N SER A 78 -8.30 -12.65 21.57
CA SER A 78 -8.37 -11.82 20.35
C SER A 78 -7.83 -10.40 20.56
N TYR A 79 -7.71 -9.98 21.81
CA TYR A 79 -7.12 -8.71 22.20
C TYR A 79 -5.79 -8.94 22.91
N PRO A 80 -4.74 -8.16 22.59
CA PRO A 80 -3.49 -8.23 23.33
C PRO A 80 -3.78 -7.92 24.80
N LYS A 81 -3.58 -8.91 25.68
CA LYS A 81 -3.81 -8.77 27.11
C LYS A 81 -2.68 -7.92 27.68
N ILE A 82 -2.91 -6.60 27.74
CA ILE A 82 -1.97 -5.65 28.32
C ILE A 82 -1.86 -5.98 29.81
N HIS A 83 -0.64 -6.24 30.28
CA HIS A 83 -0.41 -6.59 31.67
C HIS A 83 -0.90 -5.45 32.59
N PRO A 84 -1.55 -5.73 33.74
CA PRO A 84 -2.17 -4.70 34.58
C PRO A 84 -1.16 -3.66 35.09
N LYS A 85 0.11 -4.06 35.31
CA LYS A 85 1.20 -3.10 35.62
C LYS A 85 1.46 -2.09 34.48
N THR A 86 1.22 -2.47 33.23
CA THR A 86 1.38 -1.61 32.06
C THR A 86 0.18 -0.69 31.87
N LEU A 87 -1.03 -1.16 32.21
CA LEU A 87 -2.24 -0.32 32.27
C LEU A 87 -2.15 0.72 33.39
N ASN A 88 -1.56 0.34 34.53
CA ASN A 88 -1.41 1.21 35.70
C ASN A 88 -0.03 1.91 35.76
N ALA A 89 0.75 1.87 34.68
CA ALA A 89 2.07 2.47 34.64
C ALA A 89 1.95 3.99 34.69
N LYS A 90 2.37 4.59 35.81
CA LYS A 90 2.51 6.05 35.90
C LYS A 90 3.75 6.47 35.08
N PRO A 91 3.65 7.49 34.22
CA PRO A 91 4.80 7.98 33.47
C PRO A 91 5.89 8.47 34.44
N SER A 92 7.16 8.17 34.14
CA SER A 92 8.28 8.67 34.94
C SER A 92 8.33 10.19 34.91
N LYS A 93 8.87 10.83 35.96
CA LYS A 93 8.98 12.31 36.05
C LYS A 93 9.59 12.91 34.77
N ARG A 94 10.63 12.27 34.22
CA ARG A 94 11.26 12.63 32.94
C ARG A 94 10.32 12.58 31.75
N ILE A 95 9.48 11.54 31.62
CA ILE A 95 8.51 11.42 30.51
C ILE A 95 7.40 12.47 30.67
N VAL A 96 6.95 12.75 31.89
CA VAL A 96 6.02 13.83 32.19
C VAL A 96 6.62 15.19 31.82
N GLU A 97 7.87 15.45 32.20
CA GLU A 97 8.60 16.68 31.86
C GLU A 97 8.83 16.86 30.36
N MET A 98 9.14 15.78 29.62
CA MET A 98 9.24 15.82 28.16
C MET A 98 7.89 15.98 27.46
N SER A 99 6.79 15.54 28.12
CA SER A 99 5.42 15.70 27.62
C SER A 99 4.84 17.09 27.90
N LEU A 100 5.39 17.82 28.87
CA LEU A 100 5.03 19.22 29.11
C LEU A 100 5.62 20.09 27.99
N PRO A 101 4.82 20.93 27.33
CA PRO A 101 5.37 21.81 26.32
C PRO A 101 6.27 22.83 27.01
N LYS A 102 7.52 22.90 26.56
CA LYS A 102 8.57 23.87 26.93
C LYS A 102 8.08 25.33 27.06
N LYS A 103 6.92 25.67 26.47
CA LYS A 103 6.19 26.93 26.64
C LYS A 103 5.90 27.29 28.11
N ARG A 104 5.50 26.35 28.98
CA ARG A 104 5.20 26.68 30.40
C ARG A 104 6.46 27.11 31.14
N MET A 105 7.55 26.38 30.97
CA MET A 105 8.85 26.74 31.53
C MET A 105 9.34 28.07 30.96
N LEU A 106 9.29 28.27 29.64
CA LEU A 106 9.64 29.54 29.01
C LEU A 106 8.81 30.72 29.54
N LEU A 107 7.51 30.54 29.81
CA LEU A 107 6.67 31.58 30.42
C LEU A 107 7.03 31.84 31.89
N ILE A 108 7.43 30.82 32.65
CA ILE A 108 7.92 30.98 34.03
C ILE A 108 9.27 31.71 34.01
N THR A 109 10.20 31.30 33.16
CA THR A 109 11.51 31.93 32.98
C THR A 109 11.36 33.38 32.48
N ARG A 110 10.40 33.66 31.58
CA ARG A 110 10.07 35.03 31.15
C ARG A 110 9.59 35.92 32.30
N LYS A 111 8.83 35.36 33.24
CA LYS A 111 8.37 36.08 34.44
C LYS A 111 9.51 36.29 35.43
N GLN A 112 10.40 35.31 35.58
CA GLN A 112 11.56 35.38 36.49
C GLN A 112 12.65 36.35 35.99
N PHE A 113 12.84 36.47 34.68
CA PHE A 113 13.84 37.35 34.06
C PHE A 113 13.21 38.53 33.31
N SER A 114 12.11 39.08 33.84
CA SER A 114 11.36 40.17 33.21
C SER A 114 12.19 41.45 33.00
N GLU A 115 13.16 41.71 33.88
CA GLU A 115 14.03 42.87 33.85
C GLU A 115 15.08 42.80 32.74
N ASN A 116 15.54 41.59 32.40
CA ASN A 116 16.56 41.41 31.36
C ASN A 116 15.94 41.36 29.96
N LYS A 117 15.94 42.52 29.29
CA LYS A 117 15.36 42.72 27.95
C LYS A 117 15.91 41.75 26.88
N THR A 118 17.15 41.30 27.01
CA THR A 118 17.75 40.37 26.01
C THR A 118 17.19 38.96 26.15
N VAL A 119 17.09 38.47 27.39
CA VAL A 119 16.52 37.16 27.72
C VAL A 119 15.04 37.12 27.35
N VAL A 120 14.28 38.18 27.65
CA VAL A 120 12.85 38.29 27.27
C VAL A 120 12.66 38.24 25.76
N ARG A 121 13.47 38.98 24.97
CA ARG A 121 13.39 38.95 23.49
C ARG A 121 13.72 37.57 22.93
N ASN A 122 14.73 36.90 23.48
CA ASN A 122 15.09 35.53 23.08
C ASN A 122 13.94 34.56 23.38
N ILE A 123 13.34 34.64 24.57
CA ILE A 123 12.18 33.82 24.94
C ILE A 123 10.98 34.12 24.03
N ASP A 124 10.69 35.38 23.72
CA ASP A 124 9.59 35.77 22.84
C ASP A 124 9.77 35.27 21.40
N SER A 125 11.01 35.26 20.90
CA SER A 125 11.35 34.67 19.59
C SER A 125 11.09 33.15 19.57
N ILE A 126 11.44 32.44 20.66
CA ILE A 126 11.23 31.00 20.82
C ILE A 126 9.73 30.70 20.95
N LEU A 127 8.98 31.50 21.71
CA LEU A 127 7.53 31.38 21.83
C LEU A 127 6.84 31.59 20.47
N LYS A 128 7.31 32.54 19.65
CA LYS A 128 6.83 32.78 18.29
C LYS A 128 7.19 31.65 17.32
N ALA A 129 8.33 30.98 17.52
CA ALA A 129 8.69 29.78 16.76
C ALA A 129 7.80 28.60 17.15
N ILE A 130 7.52 28.40 18.45
CA ILE A 130 6.64 27.35 18.97
C ILE A 130 5.23 27.48 18.39
N THR A 131 4.67 28.70 18.28
CA THR A 131 3.33 28.88 17.70
C THR A 131 3.25 28.54 16.21
N LYS A 132 4.36 28.62 15.48
CA LYS A 132 4.46 28.24 14.06
C LYS A 132 4.64 26.73 13.85
N THR A 133 5.01 25.97 14.87
CA THR A 133 5.23 24.53 14.75
C THR A 133 3.97 23.78 14.35
N ARG A 134 4.15 22.71 13.57
CA ARG A 134 3.07 21.79 13.20
C ARG A 134 2.37 21.19 14.44
N TYR A 135 3.14 20.90 15.49
CA TYR A 135 2.61 20.33 16.74
C TYR A 135 1.68 21.29 17.49
N PHE A 136 2.02 22.58 17.56
CA PHE A 136 1.14 23.58 18.19
C PHE A 136 -0.17 23.75 17.41
N LYS A 137 -0.10 23.77 16.07
CA LYS A 137 -1.29 23.79 15.20
C LYS A 137 -2.16 22.54 15.40
N TYR A 138 -1.54 21.35 15.45
CA TYR A 138 -2.24 20.09 15.72
C TYR A 138 -2.94 20.11 17.09
N ARG A 139 -2.27 20.59 18.15
CA ARG A 139 -2.87 20.73 19.48
C ARG A 139 -4.10 21.65 19.47
N ILE A 140 -4.05 22.78 18.77
CA ILE A 140 -5.20 23.67 18.61
C ILE A 140 -6.36 22.94 17.93
N LEU A 141 -6.07 22.15 16.88
CA LEU A 141 -7.10 21.37 16.18
C LEU A 141 -7.71 20.30 17.09
N CYS A 142 -6.93 19.61 17.91
CA CYS A 142 -7.45 18.64 18.88
C CYS A 142 -8.36 19.32 19.92
N LEU A 143 -7.92 20.43 20.50
CA LEU A 143 -8.74 21.19 21.45
C LEU A 143 -10.03 21.71 20.81
N ALA A 144 -9.97 22.20 19.57
CA ALA A 144 -11.15 22.62 18.83
C ALA A 144 -12.08 21.43 18.51
N ALA A 145 -11.54 20.25 18.22
CA ALA A 145 -12.31 19.03 18.02
C ALA A 145 -12.99 18.57 19.32
N GLU A 146 -12.28 18.57 20.44
CA GLU A 146 -12.83 18.29 21.77
C GLU A 146 -13.96 19.27 22.12
N GLN A 147 -13.75 20.58 21.90
CA GLN A 147 -14.78 21.60 22.12
C GLN A 147 -16.02 21.37 21.24
N ARG A 148 -15.84 20.99 19.97
CA ARG A 148 -16.96 20.63 19.07
C ARG A 148 -17.70 19.40 19.58
N MET A 149 -16.99 18.39 20.07
CA MET A 149 -17.59 17.19 20.65
C MET A 149 -18.37 17.52 21.93
N MET A 150 -17.81 18.33 22.81
CA MET A 150 -18.48 18.82 24.03
C MET A 150 -19.72 19.65 23.69
N ALA A 151 -19.65 20.53 22.68
CA ALA A 151 -20.79 21.31 22.22
C ALA A 151 -21.90 20.43 21.61
N LYS A 152 -21.53 19.41 20.82
CA LYS A 152 -22.49 18.41 20.32
C LYS A 152 -23.14 17.62 21.45
N ALA A 153 -22.36 17.15 22.41
CA ALA A 153 -22.86 16.44 23.59
C ALA A 153 -23.79 17.32 24.43
N ALA A 154 -23.45 18.60 24.62
CA ALA A 154 -24.30 19.58 25.32
C ALA A 154 -25.62 19.83 24.57
N LYS A 155 -25.59 19.97 23.23
CA LYS A 155 -26.81 20.08 22.42
C LYS A 155 -27.69 18.83 22.54
N LEU A 156 -27.08 17.64 22.51
CA LEU A 156 -27.80 16.38 22.67
C LEU A 156 -28.42 16.26 24.06
N ARG A 157 -27.67 16.58 25.12
CA ARG A 157 -28.19 16.66 26.50
C ARG A 157 -29.36 17.64 26.61
N LYS A 158 -29.26 18.84 26.03
CA LYS A 158 -30.36 19.82 26.03
C LYS A 158 -31.62 19.28 25.34
N ARG A 159 -31.48 18.63 24.18
CA ARG A 159 -32.60 17.98 23.48
C ARG A 159 -33.21 16.85 24.32
N LEU A 160 -32.36 16.08 25.00
CA LEU A 160 -32.78 14.97 25.84
C LEU A 160 -33.50 15.45 27.10
N HIS A 161 -33.02 16.51 27.77
CA HIS A 161 -33.74 17.18 28.85
C HIS A 161 -35.08 17.78 28.39
N LYS A 162 -35.16 18.31 27.17
CA LYS A 162 -36.43 18.79 26.59
C LYS A 162 -37.40 17.63 26.32
N ALA A 163 -36.91 16.50 25.84
CA ALA A 163 -37.74 15.33 25.54
C ALA A 163 -38.18 14.56 26.80
N LEU A 164 -37.26 14.36 27.75
CA LEU A 164 -37.52 13.75 29.05
C LEU A 164 -37.72 14.86 30.09
N SER A 165 -38.90 15.48 30.07
CA SER A 165 -39.20 16.58 30.99
C SER A 165 -39.64 16.08 32.37
N LYS A 166 -40.25 14.89 32.46
CA LYS A 166 -40.72 14.30 33.73
C LYS A 166 -39.65 13.41 34.38
N PRO A 167 -39.60 13.33 35.72
CA PRO A 167 -38.63 12.48 36.42
C PRO A 167 -38.84 10.98 36.15
N GLU A 168 -40.08 10.55 35.90
CA GLU A 168 -40.40 9.16 35.55
C GLU A 168 -39.80 8.75 34.19
N ASP A 169 -39.79 9.67 33.21
CA ASP A 169 -39.22 9.42 31.89
C ASP A 169 -37.70 9.21 31.98
N TRP A 170 -37.04 9.91 32.91
CA TRP A 170 -35.64 9.69 33.24
C TRP A 170 -35.38 8.33 33.88
N ALA A 171 -36.28 7.86 34.74
CA ALA A 171 -36.17 6.54 35.36
C ALA A 171 -36.30 5.43 34.31
N LYS A 172 -37.30 5.50 33.42
CA LYS A 172 -37.46 4.57 32.28
C LYS A 172 -36.27 4.62 31.32
N HIS A 173 -35.74 5.81 31.05
CA HIS A 173 -34.55 5.97 30.21
C HIS A 173 -33.30 5.32 30.83
N LYS A 174 -33.07 5.48 32.14
CA LYS A 174 -31.96 4.81 32.85
C LYS A 174 -32.08 3.30 32.81
N GLN A 175 -33.26 2.72 33.07
CA GLN A 175 -33.50 1.29 32.95
C GLN A 175 -33.21 0.77 31.52
N THR A 176 -33.57 1.55 30.51
CA THR A 176 -33.29 1.22 29.11
C THR A 176 -31.79 1.24 28.83
N LEU A 177 -31.06 2.23 29.34
CA LEU A 177 -29.60 2.31 29.22
C LEU A 177 -28.91 1.14 29.92
N GLU A 178 -29.36 0.75 31.11
CA GLU A 178 -28.87 -0.43 31.84
C GLU A 178 -29.06 -1.70 31.01
N ARG A 179 -30.26 -1.90 30.44
CA ARG A 179 -30.54 -3.04 29.56
C ARG A 179 -29.64 -3.08 28.32
N ILE A 180 -29.34 -1.93 27.71
CA ILE A 180 -28.47 -1.84 26.53
C ILE A 180 -26.98 -1.97 26.88
N ALA A 181 -26.59 -1.53 28.08
CA ALA A 181 -25.21 -1.59 28.57
C ALA A 181 -24.78 -3.02 28.91
N VAL A 182 -25.72 -3.92 29.21
CA VAL A 182 -25.44 -5.35 29.34
C VAL A 182 -24.87 -5.87 28.01
N PRO A 183 -23.67 -6.48 28.01
CA PRO A 183 -23.08 -7.02 26.79
C PRO A 183 -24.01 -8.09 26.21
N LYS A 184 -24.20 -8.07 24.88
CA LYS A 184 -24.99 -9.09 24.20
C LYS A 184 -24.30 -10.44 24.38
N VAL A 185 -25.02 -11.41 24.94
CA VAL A 185 -24.55 -12.80 25.01
C VAL A 185 -24.40 -13.30 23.57
N VAL A 186 -23.19 -13.72 23.21
CA VAL A 186 -22.96 -14.36 21.91
C VAL A 186 -23.68 -15.69 21.96
N PRO A 187 -24.64 -15.98 21.05
CA PRO A 187 -25.29 -17.27 21.04
C PRO A 187 -24.24 -18.36 20.79
N GLU A 188 -24.39 -19.48 21.48
CA GLU A 188 -23.52 -20.63 21.23
C GLU A 188 -23.65 -21.05 19.76
N PRO A 189 -22.54 -21.38 19.09
CA PRO A 189 -22.58 -21.83 17.71
C PRO A 189 -23.47 -23.07 17.64
N TRP A 190 -24.42 -23.07 16.70
CA TRP A 190 -25.23 -24.25 16.45
C TRP A 190 -24.33 -25.44 16.12
N THR A 191 -24.38 -26.46 16.96
CA THR A 191 -23.70 -27.73 16.73
C THR A 191 -24.71 -28.69 16.11
N PRO A 192 -24.53 -29.12 14.83
CA PRO A 192 -25.42 -30.11 14.25
C PRO A 192 -25.31 -31.40 15.05
N ASP A 193 -26.45 -32.00 15.39
CA ASP A 193 -26.49 -33.35 15.94
C ASP A 193 -26.03 -34.31 14.83
N ARG A 194 -24.83 -34.89 15.02
CA ARG A 194 -24.21 -35.79 14.04
C ARG A 194 -24.60 -37.24 14.26
N GLY A 195 -25.44 -37.52 15.27
CA GLY A 195 -25.79 -38.88 15.68
C GLY A 195 -24.57 -39.69 16.13
N GLU A 196 -24.78 -40.99 16.30
CA GLU A 196 -23.71 -41.93 16.63
C GLU A 196 -22.78 -42.16 15.44
N LYS A 197 -21.47 -42.31 15.74
CA LYS A 197 -20.47 -42.63 14.72
C LYS A 197 -20.67 -44.09 14.29
N LYS A 198 -21.04 -44.31 13.03
CA LYS A 198 -21.11 -45.64 12.43
C LYS A 198 -19.73 -46.29 12.38
N SER A 199 -19.68 -47.62 12.55
CA SER A 199 -18.44 -48.39 12.42
C SER A 199 -17.96 -48.42 10.97
N ILE A 200 -16.67 -48.71 10.75
CA ILE A 200 -16.10 -48.81 9.39
C ILE A 200 -16.82 -49.88 8.57
N GLU A 201 -17.24 -50.98 9.21
CA GLU A 201 -17.94 -52.09 8.56
C GLU A 201 -19.32 -51.67 8.06
N GLU A 202 -20.09 -50.95 8.88
CA GLU A 202 -21.39 -50.36 8.50
C GLU A 202 -21.26 -49.29 7.40
N MET A 203 -20.07 -48.71 7.22
CA MET A 203 -19.79 -47.69 6.21
C MET A 203 -19.19 -48.25 4.92
N LYS A 204 -18.88 -49.55 4.83
CA LYS A 204 -18.24 -50.16 3.64
C LYS A 204 -19.01 -49.84 2.35
N ASP A 205 -20.32 -50.09 2.35
CA ASP A 205 -21.17 -49.83 1.17
C ASP A 205 -21.18 -48.34 0.78
N ARG A 206 -21.19 -47.44 1.78
CA ARG A 206 -21.12 -45.99 1.54
C ARG A 206 -19.76 -45.57 1.02
N LEU A 207 -18.69 -46.16 1.54
CA LEU A 207 -17.32 -45.90 1.09
C LEU A 207 -17.14 -46.38 -0.36
N ASP A 208 -17.72 -47.52 -0.73
CA ASP A 208 -17.71 -48.02 -2.11
C ASP A 208 -18.49 -47.08 -3.05
N ILE A 209 -19.66 -46.58 -2.63
CA ILE A 209 -20.42 -45.56 -3.39
C ILE A 209 -19.61 -44.26 -3.54
N LEU A 210 -18.91 -43.81 -2.49
CA LEU A 210 -18.08 -42.61 -2.52
C LEU A 210 -16.78 -42.79 -3.31
N ALA A 211 -16.27 -44.02 -3.39
CA ALA A 211 -15.10 -44.39 -4.17
C ALA A 211 -15.39 -44.44 -5.67
N GLN A 212 -16.66 -44.63 -6.06
CA GLN A 212 -17.07 -44.50 -7.44
C GLN A 212 -16.89 -43.06 -7.93
N PRO A 213 -16.39 -42.86 -9.17
CA PRO A 213 -16.25 -41.53 -9.74
C PRO A 213 -17.63 -40.86 -9.82
N VAL A 214 -17.77 -39.70 -9.18
CA VAL A 214 -19.01 -38.93 -9.24
C VAL A 214 -19.20 -38.40 -10.67
N VAL A 215 -20.06 -39.07 -11.44
CA VAL A 215 -20.57 -38.54 -12.69
C VAL A 215 -21.48 -37.37 -12.31
N LYS A 216 -20.94 -36.15 -12.39
CA LYS A 216 -21.76 -34.95 -12.28
C LYS A 216 -22.59 -34.90 -13.55
N ASP A 217 -23.82 -35.40 -13.48
CA ASP A 217 -24.84 -35.05 -14.45
C ASP A 217 -24.97 -33.53 -14.39
N SER A 218 -24.35 -32.86 -15.36
CA SER A 218 -24.72 -31.50 -15.69
C SER A 218 -26.14 -31.62 -16.21
N GLY A 219 -27.12 -31.61 -15.29
CA GLY A 219 -28.54 -31.73 -15.62
C GLY A 219 -28.88 -30.81 -16.78
N ALA A 220 -29.99 -31.11 -17.48
CA ALA A 220 -30.38 -30.40 -18.70
C ALA A 220 -30.08 -28.90 -18.59
N LYS A 221 -29.20 -28.40 -19.48
CA LYS A 221 -28.81 -26.99 -19.49
C LYS A 221 -30.09 -26.16 -19.58
N LEU A 222 -30.40 -25.42 -18.52
CA LEU A 222 -31.53 -24.50 -18.51
C LEU A 222 -31.35 -23.54 -19.68
N ASN A 223 -32.38 -23.41 -20.52
CA ASN A 223 -32.38 -22.45 -21.61
C ASN A 223 -32.04 -21.06 -21.03
N PRO A 224 -30.99 -20.38 -21.50
CA PRO A 224 -30.52 -19.13 -20.90
C PRO A 224 -31.55 -17.99 -21.02
N PHE A 225 -32.49 -18.14 -21.95
CA PHE A 225 -33.61 -17.21 -22.17
C PHE A 225 -34.90 -17.62 -21.44
N SER A 226 -34.92 -18.79 -20.80
CA SER A 226 -36.10 -19.27 -20.08
C SER A 226 -36.15 -18.66 -18.68
N VAL A 227 -37.08 -17.74 -18.49
CA VAL A 227 -37.35 -17.09 -17.20
C VAL A 227 -38.32 -17.96 -16.39
N LYS A 228 -38.11 -18.09 -15.07
CA LYS A 228 -39.06 -18.81 -14.20
C LYS A 228 -40.43 -18.12 -14.24
N PRO A 229 -41.55 -18.87 -14.26
CA PRO A 229 -42.90 -18.29 -14.37
C PRO A 229 -43.24 -17.30 -13.24
N GLY A 230 -42.69 -17.52 -12.03
CA GLY A 230 -42.86 -16.58 -10.92
C GLY A 230 -42.15 -15.24 -11.11
N ALA A 231 -41.05 -15.21 -11.87
CA ALA A 231 -40.33 -13.97 -12.16
C ALA A 231 -41.06 -13.12 -13.22
N LEU A 232 -41.82 -13.73 -14.12
CA LEU A 232 -42.70 -13.02 -15.07
C LEU A 232 -43.88 -12.32 -14.37
N LYS A 233 -44.37 -12.90 -13.26
CA LYS A 233 -45.48 -12.35 -12.47
C LYS A 233 -45.04 -11.34 -11.41
N TYR A 234 -43.73 -11.21 -11.16
CA TYR A 234 -43.22 -10.40 -10.08
C TYR A 234 -43.35 -8.90 -10.39
N GLN A 235 -44.01 -8.17 -9.51
CA GLN A 235 -44.06 -6.71 -9.55
C GLN A 235 -42.98 -6.14 -8.61
N ALA A 236 -42.08 -5.32 -9.17
CA ALA A 236 -41.01 -4.70 -8.40
C ALA A 236 -41.59 -3.78 -7.29
N SER A 237 -41.06 -3.90 -6.08
CA SER A 237 -41.44 -3.01 -4.97
C SER A 237 -41.02 -1.57 -5.25
N GLU A 238 -41.69 -0.61 -4.60
CA GLU A 238 -41.40 0.83 -4.75
C GLU A 238 -39.93 1.15 -4.48
N ARG A 239 -39.36 0.55 -3.43
CA ARG A 239 -37.93 0.68 -3.11
C ARG A 239 -37.01 0.21 -4.23
N ILE A 240 -37.35 -0.89 -4.91
CA ILE A 240 -36.55 -1.39 -6.04
C ILE A 240 -36.65 -0.40 -7.21
N LYS A 241 -37.83 0.18 -7.45
CA LYS A 241 -38.03 1.22 -8.46
C LYS A 241 -37.17 2.46 -8.15
N GLU A 242 -37.15 2.92 -6.90
CA GLU A 242 -36.31 4.05 -6.48
C GLU A 242 -34.80 3.79 -6.63
N ILE A 243 -34.34 2.58 -6.33
CA ILE A 243 -32.93 2.19 -6.46
C ILE A 243 -32.53 2.05 -7.93
N ALA A 244 -33.45 1.55 -8.77
CA ALA A 244 -33.22 1.39 -10.20
C ALA A 244 -33.04 2.73 -10.93
N VAL A 245 -33.63 3.81 -10.41
CA VAL A 245 -33.37 5.17 -10.91
C VAL A 245 -31.92 5.52 -10.61
N ARG A 246 -31.10 5.61 -11.66
CA ARG A 246 -29.70 6.03 -11.57
C ARG A 246 -29.63 7.41 -10.90
N LYS A 247 -29.08 7.46 -9.69
CA LYS A 247 -28.79 8.72 -9.01
C LYS A 247 -27.72 9.45 -9.82
N ILE A 248 -28.11 10.49 -10.54
CA ILE A 248 -27.16 11.42 -11.17
C ILE A 248 -26.45 12.15 -10.04
N THR A 249 -25.25 11.71 -9.70
CA THR A 249 -24.42 12.42 -8.74
C THR A 249 -24.01 13.75 -9.37
N LYS A 250 -24.23 14.87 -8.67
CA LYS A 250 -23.81 16.21 -9.10
C LYS A 250 -22.28 16.33 -9.31
N ASP A 251 -21.53 15.30 -8.92
CA ASP A 251 -20.08 15.18 -9.03
C ASP A 251 -19.58 14.59 -10.36
N ALA A 252 -20.49 14.30 -11.31
CA ALA A 252 -20.07 14.04 -12.68
C ALA A 252 -19.58 15.35 -13.28
N TYR A 253 -18.27 15.62 -13.18
CA TYR A 253 -17.63 16.73 -13.85
C TYR A 253 -18.07 16.73 -15.33
N PRO A 254 -18.53 17.88 -15.87
CA PRO A 254 -18.84 17.96 -17.28
C PRO A 254 -17.59 17.58 -18.10
N PRO A 255 -17.75 17.01 -19.30
CA PRO A 255 -16.63 16.74 -20.20
C PRO A 255 -15.80 18.01 -20.36
N LYS A 256 -14.49 17.92 -20.15
CA LYS A 256 -13.60 19.07 -20.22
C LYS A 256 -13.28 19.37 -21.68
N ASP A 257 -13.62 20.55 -22.16
CA ASP A 257 -13.32 20.95 -23.53
C ASP A 257 -11.80 20.94 -23.77
N PRO A 258 -11.30 20.17 -24.76
CA PRO A 258 -9.85 20.04 -25.00
C PRO A 258 -9.21 21.34 -25.49
N THR A 259 -10.02 22.27 -26.00
CA THR A 259 -9.62 23.58 -26.52
C THR A 259 -9.66 24.69 -25.47
N ALA A 260 -10.23 24.43 -24.28
CA ALA A 260 -10.36 25.46 -23.25
C ALA A 260 -9.02 25.76 -22.58
N VAL A 261 -8.50 26.96 -22.85
CA VAL A 261 -7.29 27.49 -22.20
C VAL A 261 -7.66 28.11 -20.86
N SER A 262 -6.83 27.90 -19.83
CA SER A 262 -7.10 28.48 -18.51
C SER A 262 -7.06 30.02 -18.54
N PRO A 263 -7.91 30.72 -17.78
CA PRO A 263 -7.92 32.19 -17.74
C PRO A 263 -6.62 32.79 -17.20
N ALA A 264 -5.84 32.02 -16.44
CA ALA A 264 -4.49 32.40 -16.00
C ALA A 264 -3.48 32.38 -17.14
N ALA A 265 -3.57 31.40 -18.05
CA ALA A 265 -2.70 31.32 -19.22
C ALA A 265 -2.98 32.46 -20.22
N ILE A 266 -4.25 32.87 -20.38
CA ILE A 266 -4.62 34.03 -21.22
C ILE A 266 -4.01 35.33 -20.69
N ARG A 267 -3.93 35.48 -19.36
CA ARG A 267 -3.39 36.68 -18.69
C ARG A 267 -1.87 36.67 -18.52
N ALA A 268 -1.20 35.58 -18.87
CA ALA A 268 0.23 35.45 -18.62
C ALA A 268 1.03 36.28 -19.62
N VAL A 269 1.80 37.26 -19.12
CA VAL A 269 2.74 38.03 -19.94
C VAL A 269 4.07 37.27 -20.03
N PRO A 270 4.57 36.95 -21.24
CA PRO A 270 5.81 36.19 -21.40
C PRO A 270 7.04 37.01 -20.98
N THR A 271 8.02 36.34 -20.38
CA THR A 271 9.31 36.97 -20.03
C THR A 271 10.15 37.24 -21.29
N PRO A 272 11.09 38.20 -21.27
CA PRO A 272 11.92 38.51 -22.44
C PRO A 272 12.71 37.29 -22.95
N ARG A 273 13.14 36.40 -22.06
CA ARG A 273 13.78 35.14 -22.45
C ARG A 273 12.85 34.21 -23.22
N ILE A 274 11.58 34.10 -22.81
CA ILE A 274 10.57 33.29 -23.50
C ILE A 274 10.33 33.88 -24.90
N LEU A 275 10.27 35.21 -25.03
CA LEU A 275 10.14 35.86 -26.33
C LEU A 275 11.33 35.60 -27.26
N ILE A 276 12.56 35.60 -26.72
CA ILE A 276 13.77 35.27 -27.50
C ILE A 276 13.74 33.81 -27.97
N LEU A 277 13.35 32.89 -27.09
CA LEU A 277 13.28 31.45 -27.43
C LEU A 277 12.11 31.11 -28.35
N ALA A 278 11.01 31.86 -28.28
CA ALA A 278 9.84 31.69 -29.13
C ALA A 278 10.08 32.17 -30.56
N LYS A 279 11.04 33.09 -30.78
CA LYS A 279 11.44 33.48 -32.13
C LYS A 279 12.08 32.28 -32.83
N PRO A 280 11.58 31.87 -34.01
CA PRO A 280 12.22 30.81 -34.76
C PRO A 280 13.65 31.22 -35.13
N ALA A 281 14.57 30.26 -35.15
CA ALA A 281 15.94 30.52 -35.56
C ALA A 281 15.95 31.02 -37.02
N ALA A 282 16.52 32.21 -37.25
CA ALA A 282 16.68 32.75 -38.60
C ALA A 282 17.71 31.90 -39.35
N ARG A 283 17.27 31.23 -40.42
CA ARG A 283 18.15 30.48 -41.32
C ARG A 283 18.61 31.39 -42.46
N PRO A 284 19.88 31.31 -42.90
CA PRO A 284 20.31 32.01 -44.10
C PRO A 284 19.51 31.50 -45.31
N PRO A 285 19.17 32.38 -46.27
CA PRO A 285 18.44 31.97 -47.47
C PRO A 285 19.23 30.91 -48.24
N GLY A 286 18.55 29.84 -48.67
CA GLY A 286 19.16 28.73 -49.45
C GLY A 286 19.63 27.52 -48.63
N ARG A 287 19.46 27.50 -47.29
CA ARG A 287 19.82 26.35 -46.45
C ARG A 287 18.59 25.61 -45.92
N GLU A 288 18.15 24.59 -46.65
CA GLU A 288 16.95 23.80 -46.33
C GLU A 288 17.18 22.79 -45.19
N THR A 289 18.42 22.31 -45.02
CA THR A 289 18.76 21.31 -44.00
C THR A 289 19.87 21.81 -43.06
N ASP A 290 19.83 21.38 -41.80
CA ASP A 290 20.87 21.69 -40.80
C ASP A 290 22.17 20.88 -41.04
N LEU A 291 22.26 20.19 -42.18
CA LEU A 291 23.44 19.45 -42.58
C LEU A 291 24.58 20.43 -42.88
N LYS A 292 25.76 20.11 -42.37
CA LYS A 292 27.00 20.77 -42.79
C LYS A 292 27.46 20.11 -44.08
N GLU A 293 28.02 20.91 -44.99
CA GLU A 293 28.65 20.39 -46.21
C GLU A 293 29.79 19.41 -45.87
N ASP A 294 30.53 19.70 -44.78
CA ASP A 294 31.47 18.78 -44.16
C ASP A 294 30.93 18.28 -42.82
N ALA A 295 30.62 16.98 -42.77
CA ALA A 295 30.10 16.30 -41.59
C ALA A 295 31.07 16.35 -40.39
N PHE A 296 32.37 16.51 -40.63
CA PHE A 296 33.40 16.55 -39.60
C PHE A 296 33.81 17.97 -39.19
N SER A 297 33.25 18.99 -39.85
CA SER A 297 33.55 20.39 -39.53
C SER A 297 33.02 20.77 -38.14
N VAL A 298 33.94 21.08 -37.23
CA VAL A 298 33.66 21.56 -35.88
C VAL A 298 33.86 23.07 -35.78
N VAL A 299 33.05 23.72 -34.94
CA VAL A 299 33.15 25.16 -34.69
C VAL A 299 34.53 25.46 -34.08
N PRO A 300 35.26 26.52 -34.47
CA PRO A 300 36.61 26.80 -33.96
C PRO A 300 36.66 26.98 -32.44
N ARG A 301 35.56 27.38 -31.80
CA ARG A 301 35.45 27.43 -30.34
C ARG A 301 35.46 26.03 -29.69
N ALA A 302 34.93 25.02 -30.37
CA ALA A 302 34.99 23.63 -29.92
C ALA A 302 36.43 23.10 -29.96
N LEU A 303 37.23 23.49 -30.97
CA LEU A 303 38.67 23.17 -31.03
C LEU A 303 39.45 23.79 -29.85
N LYS A 304 39.03 24.96 -29.38
CA LYS A 304 39.63 25.66 -28.22
C LYS A 304 39.07 25.19 -26.86
N ALA A 305 38.10 24.29 -26.84
CA ALA A 305 37.45 23.87 -25.60
C ALA A 305 38.38 22.99 -24.75
N LYS A 306 38.58 23.37 -23.48
CA LYS A 306 39.35 22.58 -22.52
C LYS A 306 38.41 21.65 -21.75
N CYS A 307 38.79 20.38 -21.60
CA CYS A 307 38.03 19.41 -20.81
C CYS A 307 37.96 19.87 -19.33
N THR A 308 36.76 19.84 -18.75
CA THR A 308 36.57 20.09 -17.31
C THR A 308 37.24 19.02 -16.46
N ALA A 309 37.57 19.35 -15.20
CA ALA A 309 38.19 18.42 -14.27
C ALA A 309 37.38 17.11 -14.12
N ARG A 310 36.05 17.22 -14.03
CA ARG A 310 35.15 16.05 -13.94
C ARG A 310 35.25 15.15 -15.16
N THR A 311 35.21 15.71 -16.37
CA THR A 311 35.35 14.91 -17.60
C THR A 311 36.71 14.23 -17.69
N LYS A 312 37.80 14.88 -17.23
CA LYS A 312 39.12 14.24 -17.14
C LYS A 312 39.12 13.05 -16.17
N ILE A 313 38.42 13.15 -15.04
CA ILE A 313 38.29 12.04 -14.08
C ILE A 313 37.50 10.88 -14.69
N LEU A 314 36.39 11.17 -15.35
CA LEU A 314 35.53 10.15 -15.97
C LEU A 314 36.16 9.46 -17.17
N ALA A 315 37.02 10.16 -17.91
CA ALA A 315 37.75 9.60 -19.04
C ALA A 315 38.89 8.65 -18.61
N LYS A 316 39.29 8.66 -17.33
CA LYS A 316 40.26 7.68 -16.83
C LYS A 316 39.62 6.29 -16.82
N PRO A 317 40.33 5.24 -17.27
CA PRO A 317 39.82 3.87 -17.19
C PRO A 317 39.55 3.51 -15.73
N LYS A 318 38.47 2.76 -15.47
CA LYS A 318 38.23 2.19 -14.15
C LYS A 318 39.32 1.16 -13.86
N SER A 319 40.23 1.46 -12.94
CA SER A 319 41.11 0.46 -12.37
C SER A 319 40.28 -0.43 -11.44
N TYR A 320 39.91 -1.61 -11.92
CA TYR A 320 39.53 -2.69 -11.01
C TYR A 320 40.84 -3.16 -10.38
N GLY A 321 41.00 -2.98 -9.06
CA GLY A 321 42.24 -3.29 -8.36
C GLY A 321 42.73 -4.67 -8.77
N ASN A 322 44.01 -4.76 -9.17
CA ASN A 322 44.67 -6.03 -9.41
C ASN A 322 44.58 -6.83 -8.10
N SER A 323 43.77 -7.89 -8.09
CA SER A 323 43.77 -8.87 -7.03
C SER A 323 45.05 -9.71 -7.18
N THR A 324 46.13 -9.21 -6.60
CA THR A 324 47.33 -10.00 -6.30
C THR A 324 47.15 -10.68 -4.96
#